data_AF-A0AAQ1UPN2-F1
#
_entry.id   AF-A0AAQ1UPN2-F1
#
_cell.length_a   1.000
_cell.length_b   1.000
_cell.length_c   1.000
_cell.angle_alpha   90.00
_cell.angle_beta   90.00
_cell.angle_gamma   90.00
#
_symmetry.space_group_name_H-M   'P 1'
#
loop_
_entity.id
_entity.type
_entity.pdbx_description
1 polymer ?
#
loop_
_entity_poly.entity_id
_entity_poly.type
_entity_poly.pdbx_seq_one_letter_code
_entity_poly.pdbx_strand_id
1 'polypeptide(L)' 'MFLKNLISSDSNAVKIALTGTPIISKEYNTKDIFGDYIHTYFYNASIADGYTRRLIREDIGSNYKIRLQEALNSIRIKS' A
#
# COMPACT_ATOMS: atom_id res chain seq x y z
N MET A 1 -18.71 -3.00 -5.38
CA MET A 1 -19.55 -3.86 -6.23
C MET A 1 -18.79 -4.43 -7.44
N PHE A 2 -17.83 -3.70 -8.04
CA PHE A 2 -17.06 -4.14 -9.22
C PHE A 2 -16.38 -5.52 -9.11
N LEU A 3 -15.49 -5.73 -8.13
CA LEU A 3 -14.72 -6.99 -8.01
C LEU A 3 -15.62 -8.22 -7.86
N LYS A 4 -16.68 -8.10 -7.04
CA LYS A 4 -17.67 -9.17 -6.85
C LYS A 4 -18.33 -9.54 -8.18
N ASN A 5 -18.79 -8.54 -8.94
CA ASN A 5 -19.45 -8.76 -10.23
C ASN A 5 -18.50 -9.38 -11.26
N LEU A 6 -17.24 -8.94 -11.29
CA LEU A 6 -16.21 -9.46 -12.20
C LEU A 6 -15.87 -10.93 -11.88
N ILE A 7 -15.75 -11.29 -10.61
CA ILE A 7 -15.45 -12.67 -10.21
C ILE A 7 -16.64 -13.60 -10.53
N SER A 8 -17.86 -13.09 -10.44
CA SER A 8 -19.08 -13.85 -10.71
C SER A 8 -19.48 -13.90 -12.18
N SER A 9 -18.88 -13.08 -13.07
CA SER A 9 -19.28 -13.05 -14.48
C SER A 9 -18.94 -14.35 -15.21
N ASP A 10 -17.87 -15.03 -14.79
CA ASP A 10 -17.53 -16.38 -15.23
C ASP A 10 -16.89 -17.16 -14.06
N SER A 11 -17.57 -18.20 -13.61
CA SER A 11 -17.09 -19.07 -12.53
C SER A 11 -15.90 -19.93 -12.95
N ASN A 12 -15.76 -20.23 -14.25
CA ASN A 12 -14.75 -21.13 -14.80
C ASN A 12 -13.52 -20.40 -15.34
N ALA A 13 -13.54 -19.07 -15.35
CA ALA A 13 -12.41 -18.27 -15.78
C ALA A 13 -11.17 -18.49 -14.90
N VAL A 14 -10.01 -18.50 -15.54
CA VAL A 14 -8.72 -18.42 -14.85
C VAL A 14 -8.55 -17.00 -14.31
N LYS A 15 -8.33 -16.88 -13.00
CA LYS A 15 -8.21 -15.60 -12.29
C LYS A 15 -6.77 -15.39 -11.84
N ILE A 16 -6.10 -14.37 -12.39
CA ILE A 16 -4.74 -14.01 -12.03
C ILE A 16 -4.76 -12.62 -11.39
N ALA A 17 -4.14 -12.50 -10.20
CA ALA A 17 -3.97 -11.24 -9.51
C ALA A 17 -2.50 -10.89 -9.31
N LEU A 18 -2.20 -9.60 -9.45
CA LEU A 18 -0.90 -9.02 -9.14
C LEU A 18 -1.09 -8.01 -8.02
N THR A 19 -0.40 -8.17 -6.90
CA THR A 19 -0.48 -7.24 -5.78
C THR A 19 0.87 -7.08 -5.10
N GLY A 20 1.24 -5.84 -4.78
CA GLY A 20 2.39 -5.53 -3.92
C GLY A 20 2.02 -5.45 -2.43
N THR A 21 0.73 -5.45 -2.10
CA THR A 21 0.20 -5.34 -0.74
C THR A 21 -0.97 -6.31 -0.57
N PRO A 22 -0.70 -7.62 -0.43
CA PRO A 22 -1.76 -8.58 -0.19
C PRO A 22 -2.45 -8.30 1.14
N ILE A 23 -3.76 -8.52 1.19
CA ILE A 23 -4.52 -8.47 2.44
C ILE A 23 -4.19 -9.75 3.22
N ILE A 24 -3.63 -9.57 4.42
CA ILE A 24 -3.30 -10.65 5.34
C ILE A 24 -4.06 -10.38 6.63
N SER A 25 -5.25 -10.95 6.74
CA SER A 25 -6.05 -10.92 7.96
C SER A 25 -6.72 -12.28 8.18
N LYS A 26 -7.26 -12.50 9.38
CA LYS A 26 -8.01 -13.73 9.69
C LYS A 26 -9.37 -13.78 9.01
N GLU A 27 -9.99 -12.63 8.77
CA GLU A 27 -11.35 -12.52 8.23
C GLU A 27 -11.35 -12.47 6.69
N TYR A 28 -10.29 -11.90 6.10
CA TYR A 28 -10.13 -11.77 4.65
C TYR A 28 -8.66 -11.95 4.27
N ASN A 29 -8.37 -12.92 3.40
CA ASN A 29 -7.07 -13.10 2.80
C ASN A 29 -7.15 -12.98 1.28
N THR A 30 -6.17 -12.33 0.64
CA THR A 30 -6.11 -12.27 -0.84
C THR A 30 -6.09 -13.67 -1.46
N LYS A 31 -5.47 -14.65 -0.80
CA LYS A 31 -5.40 -16.03 -1.27
C LYS A 31 -6.74 -16.77 -1.25
N ASP A 32 -7.71 -16.32 -0.46
CA ASP A 32 -9.05 -16.93 -0.42
C ASP A 32 -9.78 -16.77 -1.77
N ILE A 33 -9.41 -15.74 -2.55
CA ILE A 33 -10.00 -15.44 -3.85
C ILE A 33 -9.15 -15.97 -5.00
N PHE A 34 -7.82 -15.85 -4.90
CA PHE A 34 -6.90 -16.09 -6.01
C PHE A 34 -6.06 -17.37 -5.88
N GLY A 35 -6.19 -18.10 -4.78
CA GLY A 35 -5.38 -19.27 -4.48
C GLY A 35 -3.98 -18.92 -3.97
N ASP A 36 -3.10 -19.91 -3.95
CA ASP A 36 -1.74 -19.75 -3.47
C ASP A 36 -0.85 -18.96 -4.45
N TYR A 37 0.25 -18.42 -3.91
CA TYR A 37 1.20 -17.67 -4.70
C TYR A 37 1.92 -18.60 -5.68
N ILE A 38 1.83 -18.27 -6.97
CA ILE A 38 2.68 -18.88 -8.02
C ILE A 38 4.13 -18.41 -7.84
N HIS A 39 4.32 -17.14 -7.45
CA HIS A 39 5.63 -16.53 -7.23
C HIS A 39 5.51 -15.34 -6.26
N THR A 40 6.56 -15.10 -5.48
CA THR A 40 6.70 -13.91 -4.64
C THR A 40 8.00 -13.19 -4.95
N TYR A 41 7.91 -11.88 -5.18
CA TYR A 41 9.06 -11.01 -5.36
C TYR A 41 8.93 -9.83 -4.40
N PHE A 42 9.66 -9.90 -3.29
CA PHE A 42 9.50 -8.96 -2.20
C PHE A 42 10.29 -7.67 -2.43
N TYR A 43 9.80 -6.58 -1.83
CA TYR A 43 10.40 -5.25 -1.92
C TYR A 43 11.90 -5.24 -1.60
N ASN A 44 12.32 -5.97 -0.56
CA ASN A 44 13.72 -6.09 -0.16
C ASN A 44 14.60 -6.75 -1.24
N ALA A 45 14.10 -7.77 -1.94
CA ALA A 45 14.80 -8.37 -3.08
C ALA A 45 14.96 -7.34 -4.22
N SER A 46 13.89 -6.60 -4.52
CA SER A 46 13.92 -5.53 -5.52
C SER A 46 14.89 -4.39 -5.20
N ILE A 47 15.11 -4.09 -3.91
CA ILE A 47 16.17 -3.16 -3.48
C ILE A 47 17.56 -3.76 -3.70
N ALA A 48 17.77 -5.03 -3.32
CA ALA A 48 19.06 -5.69 -3.43
C ALA A 48 19.55 -5.77 -4.88
N ASP A 49 18.62 -6.04 -5.80
CA ASP A 49 18.90 -6.13 -7.24
C ASP A 49 18.99 -4.75 -7.91
N GLY A 50 18.71 -3.66 -7.18
CA GLY A 50 18.80 -2.29 -7.69
C GLY A 50 17.61 -1.82 -8.54
N TYR A 51 16.55 -2.63 -8.68
CA TYR A 51 15.34 -2.28 -9.43
C TYR A 51 14.42 -1.30 -8.70
N THR A 52 14.54 -1.18 -7.39
CA THR A 52 13.71 -0.27 -6.60
C THR A 52 14.59 0.61 -5.69
N ARG A 53 14.16 1.87 -5.49
CA ARG A 53 14.80 2.79 -4.54
C ARG A 53 14.19 2.61 -3.15
N ARG A 54 15.05 2.69 -2.12
CA ARG A 54 14.61 2.61 -0.72
C ARG A 54 13.76 3.82 -0.38
N LEU A 55 12.60 3.59 0.22
CA LEU A 55 11.80 4.64 0.82
C LEU A 55 12.44 5.04 2.15
N ILE A 56 12.96 6.26 2.21
CA ILE A 56 13.42 6.86 3.45
C ILE A 56 12.20 7.50 4.10
N ARG A 57 11.79 6.98 5.25
CA ARG A 57 10.81 7.65 6.11
C ARG A 57 11.59 8.49 7.11
N GLU A 58 11.61 9.79 6.87
CA GLU A 58 11.95 10.72 7.94
C GLU A 58 10.69 10.92 8.77
N ASP A 59 10.78 10.72 10.08
CA ASP A 59 9.79 11.31 10.97
C ASP A 59 9.75 12.81 10.68
N ILE A 60 8.57 13.42 10.74
CA ILE A 60 8.48 14.88 10.73
C ILE A 60 9.29 15.35 11.94
N GLY A 61 10.56 15.69 11.71
CA GLY A 61 11.47 16.06 12.77
C GLY A 61 10.83 17.15 13.59
N SER A 62 11.04 17.14 14.91
CA SER A 62 10.44 18.11 15.83
C SER A 62 10.51 19.55 15.30
N ASN A 63 11.60 19.88 14.60
CA ASN A 63 11.82 21.18 13.97
C ASN A 63 10.80 21.53 12.86
N TYR A 64 10.40 20.58 12.01
CA TYR A 64 9.37 20.83 10.98
C TYR A 64 7.98 20.93 11.59
N LYS A 65 7.67 20.13 12.63
CA LYS A 65 6.43 20.29 13.40
C LYS A 65 6.34 21.68 14.05
N ILE A 66 7.44 22.17 14.62
CA ILE A 66 7.53 23.52 15.19
C ILE A 66 7.27 24.58 14.12
N ARG A 67 7.98 24.51 12.98
CA ARG A 67 7.78 25.46 11.86
C ARG A 67 6.35 25.46 11.32
N LEU A 68 5.72 24.29 11.21
CA LEU A 68 4.33 24.16 10.78
C LEU A 68 3.38 24.78 11.81
N GLN A 69 3.62 24.57 13.10
CA GLN A 69 2.83 25.15 14.17
C GLN A 69 2.95 26.69 14.19
N GLU A 70 4.15 27.23 14.00
CA GLU A 70 4.40 28.67 13.88
C GLU A 70 3.68 29.27 12.66
N ALA A 71 3.76 28.61 11.51
CA ALA A 71 3.05 29.03 10.30
C ALA A 71 1.53 29.05 10.51
N LEU A 72 0.96 27.99 11.09
CA LEU A 72 -0.47 27.92 11.42
C LEU A 72 -0.91 29.00 12.41
N ASN A 73 -0.10 29.25 13.45
CA ASN A 73 -0.37 30.30 14.43
C ASN A 73 -0.34 31.69 13.76
N SER A 74 0.61 31.95 12.86
CA SER A 74 0.71 33.24 12.15
C SER A 74 -0.49 33.55 11.24
N ILE A 75 -1.12 32.51 10.68
CA ILE A 75 -2.34 32.65 9.87
C ILE A 75 -3.55 32.94 10.77
N ARG A 76 -3.65 32.28 11.93
CA ARG A 76 -4.75 32.47 12.90
C ARG A 76 -4.77 33.85 13.56
N ILE A 77 -3.62 34.52 13.66
CA ILE A 77 -3.51 35.87 14.24
C ILE A 77 -3.94 36.96 13.24
N LYS A 78 -4.01 36.64 11.93
CA LYS A 78 -4.39 37.58 10.87
C LYS A 78 -5.89 37.58 10.50
N SER A 79 -6.72 36.87 11.26
CA SER A 79 -8.18 36.79 11.08
C SER A 79 -8.91 37.31 12.31
#